data_AF-A0A938L083-F1
#
_entry.id   AF-A0A938L083-F1
#
_cell.length_a   1.000
_cell.length_b   1.000
_cell.length_c   1.000
_cell.angle_alpha   90.00
_cell.angle_beta   90.00
_cell.angle_gamma   90.00
#
_symmetry.space_group_name_H-M   'P 1'
#
loop_
_entity.id
_entity.type
_entity.pdbx_description
1 polymer ?
#
loop_
_entity_poly.entity_id
_entity_poly.type
_entity_poly.pdbx_seq_one_letter_code
_entity_poly.pdbx_strand_id
1 'polypeptide(L)'
;GWPAVLRHNLIGTYNVFEAARRAGVRRVVVGSSNLAMGGYYLDPPYRDILAGRLERAKRPYRLIDEGMQVRPLGFYGVSKAYQEALGSFYRDFYGLSVICLRIGYVMTTDNPAILAAALSLWLSHRDTAQVHIRAIDAPETVRHAVLNATSDNHWKIFSLDRARDVIGYEPEDDAGEIVRPGPLPERDSTELKLHMSDVEEDAADELVRRSVYRMLGAE
;
A
#
# COMPACT_ATOMS: atom_id res chain seq x y z
N GLY A 1 -16.76 2.60 5.18
CA GLY A 1 -17.61 3.79 4.99
C GLY A 1 -16.85 5.10 5.09
N TRP A 2 -17.34 6.12 4.37
CA TRP A 2 -16.76 7.47 4.27
C TRP A 2 -16.53 8.21 5.61
N PRO A 3 -17.45 8.19 6.60
CA PRO A 3 -17.25 8.93 7.86
C PRO A 3 -16.02 8.51 8.65
N ALA A 4 -15.73 7.20 8.70
CA ALA A 4 -14.53 6.67 9.36
C ALA A 4 -13.26 7.15 8.64
N VAL A 5 -13.25 7.09 7.31
CA VAL A 5 -12.13 7.56 6.48
C VAL A 5 -11.88 9.07 6.70
N LEU A 6 -12.93 9.88 6.69
CA LEU A 6 -12.83 11.31 6.95
C LEU A 6 -12.21 11.61 8.32
N ARG A 7 -12.73 10.96 9.37
CA ARG A 7 -12.27 11.18 10.75
C ARG A 7 -10.84 10.70 10.97
N HIS A 8 -10.53 9.47 10.58
CA HIS A 8 -9.27 8.82 10.94
C HIS A 8 -8.15 9.12 9.96
N ASN A 9 -8.44 9.19 8.66
CA ASN A 9 -7.40 9.27 7.64
C ASN A 9 -7.19 10.69 7.10
N LEU A 10 -8.24 11.51 7.01
CA LEU A 10 -8.09 12.91 6.58
C LEU A 10 -7.76 13.80 7.78
N ILE A 11 -8.69 13.94 8.73
CA ILE A 11 -8.51 14.79 9.92
C ILE A 11 -7.34 14.28 10.78
N GLY A 12 -7.28 12.97 11.02
CA GLY A 12 -6.20 12.36 11.80
C GLY A 12 -4.81 12.65 11.22
N THR A 13 -4.62 12.48 9.91
CA THR A 13 -3.32 12.74 9.29
C THR A 13 -2.97 14.22 9.29
N TYR A 14 -3.92 15.11 9.01
CA TYR A 14 -3.70 16.55 9.15
C TYR A 14 -3.20 16.92 10.55
N ASN A 15 -3.83 16.37 11.60
CA ASN A 15 -3.43 16.64 12.98
C ASN A 15 -2.00 16.14 13.28
N VAL A 16 -1.62 14.95 12.79
CA VAL A 16 -0.26 14.42 12.96
C VAL A 16 0.77 15.32 12.29
N PHE A 17 0.50 15.76 11.06
CA PHE A 17 1.40 16.65 10.32
C PHE A 17 1.55 18.02 10.98
N GLU A 18 0.45 18.62 11.43
CA GLU A 18 0.49 19.90 12.12
C GLU A 18 1.18 19.80 13.48
N ALA A 19 0.96 18.72 14.22
CA ALA A 19 1.68 18.45 15.47
C ALA A 19 3.18 18.27 15.22
N ALA A 20 3.56 17.48 14.21
CA ALA A 20 4.96 17.27 13.83
C ALA A 20 5.64 18.60 13.47
N ARG A 21 4.96 19.45 12.68
CA ARG A 21 5.44 20.80 12.34
C ARG A 21 5.66 21.66 13.58
N ARG A 22 4.69 21.71 14.48
CA ARG A 22 4.77 22.53 15.72
C ARG A 22 5.85 22.03 16.69
N ALA A 23 6.08 20.72 16.72
CA ALA A 23 7.09 20.09 17.56
C ALA A 23 8.52 20.13 16.96
N GLY A 24 8.69 20.64 15.74
CA GLY A 24 10.01 20.67 15.07
C GLY A 24 10.51 19.27 14.70
N VAL A 25 9.62 18.32 14.44
CA VAL A 25 9.99 16.98 13.96
C VAL A 25 10.70 17.12 12.62
N ARG A 26 11.83 16.44 12.46
CA ARG A 26 12.64 16.53 11.23
C ARG A 26 12.03 15.77 10.05
N ARG A 27 11.42 14.62 10.32
CA ARG A 27 10.85 13.73 9.30
C ARG A 27 9.60 13.00 9.79
N VAL A 28 8.61 12.86 8.91
CA VAL A 28 7.46 11.97 9.10
C VAL A 28 7.51 10.86 8.05
N VAL A 29 7.53 9.60 8.49
CA VAL A 29 7.33 8.43 7.62
C VAL A 29 5.85 8.04 7.68
N VAL A 30 5.17 8.14 6.55
CA VAL A 30 3.73 7.94 6.43
C VAL A 30 3.45 6.56 5.85
N GLY A 31 2.63 5.77 6.56
CA GLY A 31 2.04 4.56 6.00
C GLY A 31 0.95 4.91 4.98
N SER A 32 1.34 5.07 3.71
CA SER A 32 0.42 5.04 2.57
C SER A 32 0.02 3.59 2.26
N SER A 33 -0.58 3.34 1.10
CA SER A 33 -1.00 2.00 0.68
C SER A 33 -0.88 1.83 -0.83
N ASN A 34 -0.62 0.60 -1.26
CA ASN A 34 -0.79 0.19 -2.66
C ASN A 34 -2.19 0.53 -3.22
N LEU A 35 -3.21 0.64 -2.36
CA LEU A 35 -4.59 0.97 -2.75
C LEU A 35 -4.76 2.42 -3.24
N ALA A 36 -3.78 3.30 -3.04
CA ALA A 36 -3.74 4.60 -3.75
C ALA A 36 -3.62 4.41 -5.28
N MET A 37 -3.12 3.25 -5.72
CA MET A 37 -2.96 2.84 -7.11
C MET A 37 -3.87 1.66 -7.51
N GLY A 38 -4.77 1.23 -6.62
CA GLY A 38 -5.52 -0.02 -6.77
C GLY A 38 -6.48 -0.07 -7.98
N GLY A 39 -6.79 1.05 -8.62
CA GLY A 39 -7.56 1.08 -9.87
C GLY A 39 -6.82 0.44 -11.04
N TYR A 40 -5.49 0.32 -11.00
CA TYR A 40 -4.73 -0.49 -11.97
C TYR A 40 -4.99 -1.99 -11.83
N TYR A 41 -5.53 -2.45 -10.70
CA TYR A 41 -5.86 -3.88 -10.49
C TYR A 41 -6.99 -4.36 -11.42
N LEU A 42 -7.68 -3.44 -12.09
CA LEU A 42 -8.72 -3.74 -13.07
C LEU A 42 -8.15 -4.02 -14.47
N ASP A 43 -6.89 -3.63 -14.73
CA ASP A 43 -6.26 -3.71 -16.04
C ASP A 43 -5.40 -4.98 -16.15
N PRO A 44 -5.39 -5.68 -17.30
CA PRO A 44 -4.36 -6.68 -17.59
C PRO A 44 -2.95 -6.03 -17.70
N PRO A 45 -1.88 -6.72 -17.27
CA PRO A 45 -1.89 -8.06 -16.70
C PRO A 45 -2.15 -8.09 -15.19
N TYR A 46 -2.19 -6.95 -14.49
CA TYR A 46 -2.30 -6.86 -13.03
C TYR A 46 -3.53 -7.59 -12.48
N ARG A 47 -4.69 -7.40 -13.11
CA ARG A 47 -5.93 -8.10 -12.78
C ARG A 47 -5.77 -9.62 -12.81
N ASP A 48 -5.07 -10.13 -13.82
CA ASP A 48 -4.92 -11.57 -14.02
C ASP A 48 -3.92 -12.16 -13.01
N ILE A 49 -2.85 -11.42 -12.68
CA ILE A 49 -1.91 -11.78 -11.62
C ILE A 49 -2.62 -11.85 -10.26
N LEU A 50 -3.33 -10.79 -9.88
CA LEU A 50 -3.98 -10.70 -8.57
C LEU A 50 -5.09 -11.74 -8.38
N ALA A 51 -5.72 -12.17 -9.47
CA ALA A 51 -6.73 -13.21 -9.49
C ALA A 51 -6.16 -14.63 -9.69
N GLY A 52 -4.83 -14.80 -9.69
CA GLY A 52 -4.17 -16.11 -9.79
C GLY A 52 -4.18 -16.75 -11.17
N ARG A 53 -4.57 -16.01 -12.22
CA ARG A 53 -4.50 -16.44 -13.63
C ARG A 53 -3.10 -16.16 -14.20
N LEU A 54 -2.09 -16.69 -13.52
CA LEU A 54 -0.67 -16.40 -13.76
C LEU A 54 -0.23 -16.78 -15.18
N GLU A 55 -0.85 -17.79 -15.77
CA GLU A 55 -0.62 -18.22 -17.15
C GLU A 55 -0.94 -17.14 -18.20
N ARG A 56 -1.76 -16.13 -17.83
CA ARG A 56 -2.12 -15.01 -18.72
C ARG A 56 -1.15 -13.83 -18.60
N ALA A 57 -0.31 -13.81 -17.57
CA ALA A 57 0.62 -12.72 -17.30
C ALA A 57 1.96 -12.93 -18.04
N LYS A 58 2.02 -12.50 -19.30
CA LYS A 58 3.25 -12.58 -20.11
C LYS A 58 4.26 -11.51 -19.71
N ARG A 59 5.49 -11.92 -19.37
CA ARG A 59 6.62 -11.03 -19.04
C ARG A 59 7.46 -10.67 -20.28
N PRO A 60 8.16 -9.52 -20.29
CA PRO A 60 8.05 -8.45 -19.29
C PRO A 60 6.75 -7.67 -19.46
N TYR A 61 6.22 -7.15 -18.36
CA TYR A 61 5.13 -6.19 -18.36
C TYR A 61 5.55 -4.94 -17.60
N ARG A 62 4.89 -3.81 -17.90
CA ARG A 62 5.16 -2.56 -17.19
C ARG A 62 4.84 -2.75 -15.71
N LEU A 63 5.72 -2.27 -14.84
CA LEU A 63 5.46 -2.18 -13.40
C LEU A 63 4.84 -0.81 -13.08
N ILE A 64 3.98 -0.79 -12.08
CA ILE A 64 3.37 0.43 -11.56
C ILE A 64 4.44 1.21 -10.80
N ASP A 65 4.83 2.35 -11.37
CA ASP A 65 5.81 3.28 -10.81
C ASP A 65 5.13 4.52 -10.21
N GLU A 66 5.87 5.34 -9.47
CA GLU A 66 5.34 6.53 -8.81
C GLU A 66 5.10 7.72 -9.76
N GLY A 67 5.50 7.61 -11.03
CA GLY A 67 5.16 8.56 -12.09
C GLY A 67 3.81 8.28 -12.76
N MET A 68 3.18 7.15 -12.46
CA MET A 68 1.86 6.79 -12.99
C MET A 68 0.73 7.58 -12.30
N GLN A 69 -0.38 7.76 -13.05
CA GLN A 69 -1.56 8.46 -12.55
C GLN A 69 -2.14 7.76 -11.33
N VAL A 70 -2.44 8.54 -10.28
CA VAL A 70 -3.11 8.02 -9.07
C VAL A 70 -4.52 7.52 -9.46
N ARG A 71 -4.75 6.22 -9.24
CA ARG A 71 -6.03 5.54 -9.49
C ARG A 71 -6.42 4.78 -8.22
N PRO A 72 -7.10 5.40 -7.25
CA PRO A 72 -7.35 4.78 -5.96
C PRO A 72 -8.46 3.73 -6.01
N LEU A 73 -8.36 2.70 -5.17
CA LEU A 73 -9.41 1.72 -4.93
C LEU A 73 -10.15 2.03 -3.62
N GLY A 74 -11.39 2.48 -3.75
CA GLY A 74 -12.27 2.84 -2.63
C GLY A 74 -11.84 4.07 -1.84
N PHE A 75 -12.66 4.48 -0.87
CA PHE A 75 -12.41 5.67 -0.07
C PHE A 75 -11.12 5.57 0.78
N TYR A 76 -10.77 4.36 1.21
CA TYR A 76 -9.49 4.13 1.88
C TYR A 76 -8.31 4.49 0.95
N GLY A 77 -8.28 3.98 -0.29
CA GLY A 77 -7.25 4.33 -1.28
C GLY A 77 -7.20 5.83 -1.56
N VAL A 78 -8.36 6.49 -1.70
CA VAL A 78 -8.46 7.95 -1.87
C VAL A 78 -7.81 8.68 -0.70
N SER A 79 -8.07 8.23 0.53
CA SER A 79 -7.48 8.85 1.72
C SER A 79 -5.98 8.71 1.78
N LYS A 80 -5.41 7.61 1.27
CA LYS A 80 -3.95 7.42 1.20
C LYS A 80 -3.31 8.32 0.14
N ALA A 81 -3.95 8.50 -1.00
CA ALA A 81 -3.54 9.50 -1.98
C ALA A 81 -3.59 10.93 -1.41
N TYR A 82 -4.60 11.27 -0.60
CA TYR A 82 -4.65 12.53 0.14
C TYR A 82 -3.43 12.71 1.07
N GLN A 83 -3.03 11.67 1.79
CA GLN A 83 -1.87 11.73 2.69
C GLN A 83 -0.57 12.01 1.92
N GLU A 84 -0.42 11.43 0.73
CA GLU A 84 0.72 11.70 -0.16
C GLU A 84 0.75 13.17 -0.62
N ALA A 85 -0.38 13.71 -1.07
CA ALA A 85 -0.48 15.10 -1.48
C ALA A 85 -0.23 16.07 -0.31
N LEU A 86 -0.77 15.77 0.87
CA LEU A 86 -0.54 16.53 2.09
C LEU A 86 0.95 16.52 2.48
N GLY A 87 1.62 15.38 2.27
CA GLY A 87 3.06 15.24 2.43
C GLY A 87 3.85 16.27 1.61
N SER A 88 3.54 16.39 0.33
CA SER A 88 4.19 17.37 -0.54
C SER A 88 3.94 18.80 -0.06
N PHE A 89 2.71 19.11 0.34
CA PHE A 89 2.35 20.43 0.87
C PHE A 89 3.19 20.79 2.11
N TYR A 90 3.28 19.91 3.11
CA TYR A 90 4.06 20.21 4.32
C TYR A 90 5.56 20.32 4.05
N ARG A 91 6.07 19.59 3.07
CA ARG A 91 7.45 19.76 2.61
C ARG A 91 7.68 21.13 2.01
N ASP A 92 6.85 21.56 1.07
CA ASP A 92 7.08 22.79 0.30
C ASP A 92 6.83 24.06 1.12
N PHE A 93 5.82 24.05 1.98
CA PHE A 93 5.39 25.26 2.71
C PHE A 93 5.91 25.33 4.14
N TYR A 94 6.34 24.21 4.73
CA TYR A 94 6.84 24.16 6.11
C TYR A 94 8.19 23.47 6.28
N GLY A 95 8.80 22.98 5.19
CA GLY A 95 10.12 22.35 5.22
C GLY A 95 10.16 20.98 5.91
N LEU A 96 9.02 20.37 6.26
CA LEU A 96 8.99 19.05 6.89
C LEU A 96 9.45 17.98 5.89
N SER A 97 10.42 17.11 6.27
CA SER A 97 10.74 15.95 5.44
C SER A 97 9.61 14.91 5.55
N VAL A 98 9.12 14.41 4.41
CA VAL A 98 8.00 13.45 4.40
C VAL A 98 8.29 12.31 3.44
N ILE A 99 8.23 11.07 3.91
CA ILE A 99 8.38 9.87 3.08
C ILE A 99 7.13 9.02 3.22
N CYS A 100 6.42 8.78 2.12
CA CYS A 100 5.20 8.01 2.07
C CYS A 100 5.49 6.62 1.50
N LEU A 101 5.24 5.58 2.29
CA LEU A 101 5.41 4.19 1.89
C LEU A 101 4.06 3.62 1.45
N ARG A 102 3.91 3.25 0.18
CA ARG A 102 2.74 2.53 -0.33
C ARG A 102 2.87 1.06 0.07
N ILE A 103 2.48 0.79 1.30
CA ILE A 103 2.59 -0.53 1.92
C ILE A 103 1.77 -1.55 1.11
N GLY A 104 2.43 -2.68 0.81
CA GLY A 104 1.88 -3.90 0.26
C GLY A 104 0.93 -4.63 1.22
N TYR A 105 0.98 -5.96 1.17
CA TYR A 105 0.23 -6.85 2.05
C TYR A 105 1.15 -7.36 3.16
N VAL A 106 1.01 -6.74 4.33
CA VAL A 106 1.62 -7.22 5.58
C VAL A 106 0.56 -8.06 6.30
N MET A 107 0.81 -9.35 6.46
CA MET A 107 -0.14 -10.30 7.02
C MET A 107 0.37 -10.84 8.35
N THR A 108 -0.50 -11.07 9.33
CA THR A 108 -0.12 -11.56 10.68
C THR A 108 0.68 -12.86 10.63
N THR A 109 0.35 -13.75 9.69
CA THR A 109 1.02 -15.05 9.51
C THR A 109 2.36 -14.97 8.79
N ASP A 110 2.66 -13.82 8.18
CA ASP A 110 3.80 -13.62 7.28
C ASP A 110 3.96 -14.69 6.18
N ASN A 111 2.84 -15.32 5.80
CA ASN A 111 2.81 -16.38 4.81
C ASN A 111 2.07 -15.88 3.55
N PRO A 112 2.78 -15.64 2.43
CA PRO A 112 2.16 -15.13 1.22
C PRO A 112 1.52 -16.20 0.35
N ALA A 113 1.88 -17.47 0.51
CA ALA A 113 1.52 -18.51 -0.44
C ALA A 113 0.02 -18.86 -0.42
N ILE A 114 -0.72 -18.39 0.59
CA ILE A 114 -2.13 -18.73 0.79
C ILE A 114 -3.10 -17.95 -0.11
N LEU A 115 -2.67 -16.88 -0.79
CA LEU A 115 -3.52 -16.02 -1.62
C LEU A 115 -2.80 -15.59 -2.90
N ALA A 116 -3.48 -15.66 -4.05
CA ALA A 116 -2.90 -15.24 -5.32
C ALA A 116 -2.42 -13.78 -5.32
N ALA A 117 -3.21 -12.86 -4.76
CA ALA A 117 -2.83 -11.45 -4.65
C ALA A 117 -1.57 -11.25 -3.78
N ALA A 118 -1.34 -12.09 -2.77
CA ALA A 118 -0.16 -12.00 -1.92
C ALA A 118 1.12 -12.40 -2.67
N LEU A 119 1.05 -13.26 -3.69
CA LEU A 119 2.20 -13.54 -4.57
C LEU A 119 2.75 -12.30 -5.28
N SER A 120 1.96 -11.22 -5.36
CA SER A 120 2.38 -9.97 -5.97
C SER A 120 2.61 -8.87 -4.93
N LEU A 121 1.71 -8.76 -3.95
CA LEU A 121 1.63 -7.62 -3.05
C LEU A 121 2.33 -7.82 -1.72
N TRP A 122 2.75 -9.05 -1.37
CA TRP A 122 3.29 -9.33 -0.04
C TRP A 122 4.49 -8.44 0.29
N LEU A 123 4.51 -8.03 1.56
CA LEU A 123 5.63 -7.38 2.19
C LEU A 123 5.89 -8.16 3.48
N SER A 124 7.01 -8.88 3.52
CA SER A 124 7.37 -9.69 4.68
C SER A 124 7.55 -8.83 5.93
N HIS A 125 7.55 -9.43 7.12
CA HIS A 125 7.83 -8.68 8.35
C HIS A 125 9.27 -8.14 8.35
N ARG A 126 10.22 -8.90 7.80
CA ARG A 126 11.63 -8.48 7.65
C ARG A 126 11.72 -7.26 6.75
N ASP A 127 11.15 -7.35 5.56
CA ASP A 127 11.20 -6.29 4.57
C ASP A 127 10.38 -5.07 5.00
N THR A 128 9.29 -5.27 5.75
CA THR A 128 8.55 -4.20 6.43
C THR A 128 9.46 -3.43 7.38
N ALA A 129 10.21 -4.12 8.25
CA ALA A 129 11.13 -3.46 9.16
C ALA A 129 12.23 -2.72 8.39
N GLN A 130 12.79 -3.36 7.36
CA GLN A 130 13.85 -2.79 6.53
C GLN A 130 13.40 -1.48 5.87
N VAL A 131 12.27 -1.46 5.16
CA VAL A 131 11.81 -0.25 4.44
C VAL A 131 11.53 0.92 5.38
N HIS A 132 11.01 0.66 6.60
CA HIS A 132 10.75 1.70 7.59
C HIS A 132 12.06 2.27 8.17
N ILE A 133 13.02 1.40 8.52
CA ILE A 133 14.34 1.84 9.00
C ILE A 133 15.04 2.67 7.92
N ARG A 134 15.03 2.20 6.66
CA ARG A 134 15.60 2.94 5.52
C ARG A 134 14.94 4.30 5.30
N ALA A 135 13.62 4.39 5.45
CA ALA A 135 12.90 5.67 5.36
C ALA A 135 13.26 6.63 6.52
N ILE A 136 13.41 6.10 7.73
CA ILE A 136 13.83 6.90 8.90
C ILE A 136 15.25 7.45 8.70
N ASP A 137 16.18 6.59 8.27
CA ASP A 137 17.61 6.88 8.12
C ASP A 137 17.97 7.53 6.77
N ALA A 138 16.98 7.76 5.90
CA ALA A 138 17.19 8.35 4.59
C ALA A 138 17.99 9.67 4.67
N PRO A 139 18.88 9.98 3.71
CA PRO A 139 19.65 11.23 3.71
C PRO A 139 18.76 12.46 3.89
N GLU A 140 19.26 13.51 4.55
CA GLU A 140 18.48 14.74 4.78
C GLU A 140 18.09 15.46 3.47
N THR A 141 18.80 15.17 2.37
CA THR A 141 18.46 15.63 1.02
C THR A 141 17.14 15.04 0.51
N VAL A 142 16.68 13.91 1.06
CA VAL A 142 15.36 13.34 0.78
C VAL A 142 14.30 14.11 1.57
N ARG A 143 13.75 15.14 0.92
CA ARG A 143 12.74 16.02 1.51
C ARG A 143 11.31 15.53 1.28
N HIS A 144 11.03 14.93 0.13
CA HIS A 144 9.74 14.31 -0.16
C HIS A 144 9.91 13.10 -1.07
N ALA A 145 9.31 11.96 -0.70
CA ALA A 145 9.24 10.80 -1.57
C ALA A 145 7.95 10.01 -1.35
N VAL A 146 7.37 9.50 -2.44
CA VAL A 146 6.41 8.41 -2.41
C VAL A 146 7.14 7.19 -2.95
N LEU A 147 7.03 6.06 -2.26
CA LEU A 147 7.77 4.84 -2.55
C LEU A 147 6.85 3.62 -2.45
N ASN A 148 6.86 2.75 -3.46
CA ASN A 148 6.24 1.44 -3.35
C ASN A 148 7.01 0.56 -2.35
N ALA A 149 6.27 -0.22 -1.54
CA ALA A 149 6.85 -1.08 -0.52
C ALA A 149 6.22 -2.47 -0.57
N THR A 150 6.88 -3.38 -1.28
CA THR A 150 6.64 -4.84 -1.26
C THR A 150 7.98 -5.55 -1.09
N SER A 151 7.95 -6.84 -0.78
CA SER A 151 9.11 -7.73 -0.98
C SER A 151 9.43 -7.84 -2.48
N ASP A 152 10.56 -8.44 -2.87
CA ASP A 152 10.95 -8.58 -4.30
C ASP A 152 10.23 -9.75 -4.97
N ASN A 153 8.91 -9.75 -4.84
CA ASN A 153 8.07 -10.87 -5.22
C ASN A 153 8.22 -11.20 -6.71
N HIS A 154 8.27 -12.48 -7.03
CA HIS A 154 8.36 -12.96 -8.39
C HIS A 154 7.29 -12.29 -9.26
N TRP A 155 6.03 -12.28 -8.83
CA TRP A 155 4.89 -11.68 -9.53
C TRP A 155 4.62 -10.21 -9.19
N LYS A 156 5.63 -9.45 -8.74
CA LYS A 156 5.47 -8.02 -8.43
C LYS A 156 4.81 -7.26 -9.57
N ILE A 157 3.94 -6.32 -9.20
CA ILE A 157 3.30 -5.38 -10.11
C ILE A 157 3.74 -3.94 -9.85
N PHE A 158 4.44 -3.67 -8.75
CA PHE A 158 4.99 -2.35 -8.42
C PHE A 158 6.50 -2.33 -8.67
N SER A 159 7.01 -1.23 -9.23
CA SER A 159 8.47 -1.04 -9.31
C SER A 159 9.00 -0.66 -7.92
N LEU A 160 10.17 -1.19 -7.58
CA LEU A 160 10.91 -0.88 -6.35
C LEU A 160 12.13 0.01 -6.63
N ASP A 161 12.37 0.40 -7.89
CA ASP A 161 13.59 1.09 -8.31
C ASP A 161 13.75 2.43 -7.56
N ARG A 162 12.65 3.18 -7.42
CA ARG A 162 12.67 4.43 -6.67
C ARG A 162 12.99 4.22 -5.18
N ALA A 163 12.51 3.15 -4.57
CA ALA A 163 12.80 2.83 -3.17
C ALA A 163 14.27 2.44 -2.98
N ARG A 164 14.83 1.67 -3.92
CA ARG A 164 16.28 1.39 -3.99
C ARG A 164 17.09 2.67 -4.09
N ASP A 165 16.75 3.53 -5.06
CA ASP A 165 17.51 4.74 -5.35
C ASP A 165 17.44 5.79 -4.23
N VAL A 166 16.26 5.99 -3.65
CA VAL A 166 16.02 7.11 -2.71
C VAL A 166 16.42 6.75 -1.28
N ILE A 167 16.15 5.51 -0.84
CA ILE A 167 16.35 5.11 0.56
C ILE A 167 17.24 3.87 0.72
N GLY A 168 17.73 3.26 -0.36
CA GLY A 168 18.55 2.04 -0.28
C GLY A 168 17.75 0.84 0.23
N TYR A 169 16.46 0.76 -0.10
CA TYR A 169 15.62 -0.39 0.23
C TYR A 169 15.96 -1.56 -0.69
N GLU A 170 16.42 -2.67 -0.13
CA GLU A 170 16.78 -3.89 -0.86
C GLU A 170 16.10 -5.09 -0.19
N PRO A 171 14.85 -5.40 -0.57
CA PRO A 171 14.10 -6.49 0.03
C PRO A 171 14.80 -7.83 -0.15
N GLU A 172 14.67 -8.70 0.85
CA GLU A 172 15.36 -9.98 0.90
C GLU A 172 14.43 -11.17 0.60
N ASP A 173 13.12 -10.96 0.71
CA ASP A 173 12.14 -12.03 0.59
C ASP A 173 11.40 -12.01 -0.77
N ASP A 174 10.84 -13.17 -1.14
CA ASP A 174 10.01 -13.38 -2.34
C ASP A 174 8.82 -14.28 -1.97
N ALA A 175 7.61 -13.87 -2.35
CA ALA A 175 6.39 -14.63 -2.16
C ALA A 175 6.33 -15.96 -2.96
N GLY A 176 7.20 -16.13 -3.96
CA GLY A 176 7.28 -17.30 -4.82
C GLY A 176 6.30 -17.26 -6.00
N GLU A 177 6.29 -18.36 -6.76
CA GLU A 177 5.60 -18.42 -8.06
C GLU A 177 4.21 -19.04 -8.02
N ILE A 178 3.92 -19.86 -7.00
CA ILE A 178 2.72 -20.69 -6.94
C ILE A 178 1.95 -20.46 -5.65
N VAL A 179 0.62 -20.49 -5.74
CA VAL A 179 -0.25 -20.47 -4.56
C VAL A 179 -0.16 -21.84 -3.89
N ARG A 180 0.14 -21.85 -2.59
CA ARG A 180 0.11 -23.03 -1.73
C ARG A 180 -1.07 -22.89 -0.76
N PRO A 181 -2.17 -23.63 -0.98
CA PRO A 181 -3.35 -23.55 -0.13
C PRO A 181 -2.99 -23.80 1.34
N GLY A 182 -3.53 -22.97 2.21
CA GLY A 182 -3.38 -23.06 3.65
C GLY A 182 -4.55 -22.38 4.35
N PRO A 183 -4.66 -22.50 5.68
CA PRO A 183 -5.68 -21.79 6.43
C PRO A 183 -5.51 -20.28 6.18
N LEU A 184 -6.63 -19.60 5.88
CA LEU A 184 -6.64 -18.15 5.85
C LEU A 184 -6.32 -17.62 7.26
N PRO A 185 -5.58 -16.50 7.39
CA PRO A 185 -5.28 -15.93 8.68
C PRO A 185 -6.59 -15.54 9.35
N GLU A 186 -6.69 -15.75 10.66
CA GLU A 186 -7.75 -15.09 11.42
C GLU A 186 -7.60 -13.58 11.27
N ARG A 187 -8.72 -12.94 10.96
CA ARG A 187 -8.78 -11.51 10.77
C ARG A 187 -8.47 -10.84 12.12
N ASP A 188 -7.59 -9.86 12.10
CA ASP A 188 -7.43 -8.93 13.21
C ASP A 188 -8.75 -8.17 13.40
N SER A 189 -9.50 -8.52 14.45
CA SER A 189 -10.83 -7.98 14.77
C SER A 189 -10.75 -6.85 15.80
N THR A 190 -9.75 -5.98 15.69
CA THR A 190 -9.64 -4.79 16.53
C THR A 190 -10.67 -3.73 16.13
N GLU A 191 -11.24 -3.02 17.12
CA GLU A 191 -12.23 -1.94 16.92
C GLU A 191 -11.74 -0.82 15.97
N LEU A 192 -10.43 -0.71 15.77
CA LEU A 192 -9.77 0.28 14.91
C LEU A 192 -9.62 -0.18 13.45
N LYS A 193 -9.79 -1.48 13.16
CA LYS A 193 -9.73 -2.07 11.82
C LYS A 193 -11.12 -2.52 11.37
N LEU A 194 -12.09 -1.60 11.40
CA LEU A 194 -13.42 -1.84 10.81
C LEU A 194 -13.25 -2.13 9.33
N HIS A 195 -13.59 -3.36 8.94
CA HIS A 195 -13.60 -3.79 7.56
C HIS A 195 -14.88 -3.29 6.88
N MET A 196 -14.91 -3.22 5.55
CA MET A 196 -16.13 -2.81 4.82
C MET A 196 -17.33 -3.73 5.07
N SER A 197 -17.10 -4.95 5.56
CA SER A 197 -18.13 -5.88 6.03
C SER A 197 -18.74 -5.51 7.40
N ASP A 198 -18.10 -4.60 8.12
CA ASP A 198 -18.41 -4.27 9.52
C ASP A 198 -19.19 -2.95 9.66
N VAL A 199 -19.49 -2.30 8.53
CA VAL A 199 -20.20 -1.01 8.47
C VAL A 199 -21.46 -1.20 7.64
N GLU A 200 -22.61 -0.71 8.12
CA GLU A 200 -23.86 -0.71 7.33
C GLU A 200 -23.63 -0.06 5.96
N GLU A 201 -24.13 -0.75 4.94
CA GLU A 201 -23.74 -0.59 3.53
C GLU A 201 -24.09 0.78 2.96
N ASP A 202 -23.09 1.46 2.41
CA ASP A 202 -23.30 2.54 1.43
C ASP A 202 -22.93 2.01 0.03
N ALA A 203 -23.67 2.42 -1.00
CA ALA A 203 -23.64 1.83 -2.34
C ALA A 203 -22.24 1.89 -3.00
N ALA A 204 -21.42 2.87 -2.62
CA ALA A 204 -20.03 2.99 -3.08
C ALA A 204 -19.12 1.90 -2.48
N ASP A 205 -19.37 1.46 -1.24
CA ASP A 205 -18.63 0.39 -0.59
C ASP A 205 -19.05 -0.99 -1.17
N GLU A 206 -20.32 -1.16 -1.59
CA GLU A 206 -20.77 -2.40 -2.24
C GLU A 206 -20.06 -2.63 -3.60
N LEU A 207 -19.88 -1.60 -4.42
CA LEU A 207 -19.20 -1.70 -5.71
C LEU A 207 -17.72 -2.10 -5.56
N VAL A 208 -17.03 -1.51 -4.57
CA VAL A 208 -15.63 -1.83 -4.26
C VAL A 208 -15.51 -3.23 -3.66
N ARG A 209 -16.42 -3.60 -2.76
CA ARG A 209 -16.49 -4.95 -2.17
C ARG A 209 -16.72 -6.00 -3.26
N ARG A 210 -17.75 -5.85 -4.11
CA ARG A 210 -17.99 -6.76 -5.24
C ARG A 210 -16.79 -6.85 -6.17
N SER A 211 -16.10 -5.74 -6.44
CA SER A 211 -14.92 -5.74 -7.31
C SER A 211 -13.73 -6.48 -6.68
N VAL A 212 -13.47 -6.28 -5.38
CA VAL A 212 -12.37 -6.92 -4.64
C VAL A 212 -12.64 -8.40 -4.37
N TYR A 213 -13.83 -8.76 -3.91
CA TYR A 213 -14.18 -10.17 -3.64
C TYR A 213 -14.28 -11.01 -4.91
N ARG A 214 -14.80 -10.44 -6.01
CA ARG A 214 -14.77 -11.08 -7.33
C ARG A 214 -13.35 -11.19 -7.90
N MET A 215 -12.46 -10.25 -7.59
CA MET A 215 -11.02 -10.35 -7.93
C MET A 215 -10.31 -11.45 -7.12
N LEU A 216 -10.68 -11.62 -5.85
CA LEU A 216 -10.08 -12.61 -4.94
C LEU A 216 -10.70 -14.01 -5.06
N GLY A 217 -11.70 -14.20 -5.93
CA GLY A 217 -12.34 -15.50 -6.17
C GLY A 217 -13.20 -16.00 -5.00
N ALA A 218 -13.72 -15.09 -4.18
CA ALA A 218 -14.48 -15.38 -2.97
C ALA A 218 -15.97 -14.99 -3.10
N GLU A 219 -16.62 -15.40 -4.20
CA GLU A 219 -18.08 -15.42 -4.36
C GLU A 219 -18.63 -16.83 -4.08
#